data_AF-A0A1L8CVT1-F1
#
_entry.id   AF-A0A1L8CVT1-F1
#
_cell.length_a   1.000
_cell.length_b   1.000
_cell.length_c   1.000
_cell.angle_alpha   90.00
_cell.angle_beta   90.00
_cell.angle_gamma   90.00
#
_symmetry.space_group_name_H-M   'P 1'
#
loop_
_entity.id
_entity.type
_entity.pdbx_description
1 polymer ?
#
loop_
_entity_poly.entity_id
_entity_poly.type
_entity_poly.pdbx_seq_one_letter_code
_entity_poly.pdbx_strand_id
1 'polypeptide(L)'
;MHCQECVTKCPKGLSPADDISFIRQFAIANGIRDNAGTRHAKSFLDDIQKTGRLNEALMFIKTEGLLGSLSSIPVALRLVRKGKLRLRHVLPKPIKEIEQVRTIIKVIQKNSQEKLNENTSKTDVSKIYQRGQDRTGLQNN
;
A
#
# COMPACT_ATOMS: atom_id res chain seq x y z
N MET A 1 5.31 -5.79 5.64
CA MET A 1 5.86 -4.78 6.57
C MET A 1 7.15 -4.23 5.97
N HIS A 2 7.38 -2.93 6.06
CA HIS A 2 8.66 -2.30 5.66
C HIS A 2 9.49 -2.09 6.94
N CYS A 3 10.77 -2.50 6.95
CA CYS A 3 11.58 -2.44 8.18
C CYS A 3 12.06 -1.02 8.54
N GLN A 4 12.06 -0.09 7.58
CA GLN A 4 12.45 1.32 7.73
C GLN A 4 13.88 1.57 8.28
N GLU A 5 14.71 0.54 8.48
CA GLU A 5 16.08 0.69 9.00
C GLU A 5 16.98 1.51 8.09
N CYS A 6 16.72 1.49 6.78
CA CYS A 6 17.48 2.26 5.80
C CYS A 6 17.39 3.78 6.00
N VAL A 7 16.37 4.28 6.72
CA VAL A 7 16.26 5.70 7.08
C VAL A 7 17.03 5.95 8.38
N THR A 8 16.78 5.15 9.42
CA THR A 8 17.37 5.35 10.76
C THR A 8 18.89 5.14 10.80
N LYS A 9 19.42 4.24 9.95
CA LYS A 9 20.85 3.91 9.93
C LYS A 9 21.63 4.71 8.89
N CYS A 10 20.98 5.55 8.08
CA CYS A 10 21.67 6.24 7.01
C CYS A 10 22.64 7.31 7.57
N PRO A 11 23.96 7.18 7.36
CA PRO A 11 24.92 8.17 7.82
C PRO A 11 24.85 9.48 7.01
N LYS A 12 24.17 9.48 5.86
CA LYS A 12 24.02 10.62 4.95
C LYS A 12 22.66 11.33 5.07
N GLY A 13 21.80 10.91 6.00
CA GLY A 13 20.47 11.52 6.17
C GLY A 13 19.53 11.36 4.98
N LEU A 14 19.75 10.36 4.12
CA LEU A 14 18.84 10.06 3.01
C LEU A 14 17.60 9.34 3.55
N SER A 15 16.48 9.48 2.82
CA SER A 15 15.23 8.77 3.10
C SER A 15 14.89 7.71 2.03
N PRO A 16 15.68 6.63 1.85
CA PRO A 16 15.42 5.64 0.79
C PRO A 16 14.03 5.00 0.86
N ALA A 17 13.47 4.83 2.07
CA ALA A 17 12.14 4.24 2.23
C ALA A 17 11.04 5.08 1.57
N ASP A 18 11.17 6.41 1.63
CA ASP A 18 10.22 7.34 1.02
C ASP A 18 10.35 7.30 -0.50
N ASP A 19 11.58 7.27 -1.02
CA ASP A 19 11.84 7.18 -2.46
C ASP A 19 11.30 5.88 -3.05
N ILE A 20 11.51 4.76 -2.36
CA ILE A 20 10.94 3.47 -2.77
C ILE A 20 9.40 3.54 -2.79
N SER A 21 8.80 4.16 -1.77
CA SER A 21 7.34 4.31 -1.68
C SER A 21 6.80 5.21 -2.79
N PHE A 22 7.54 6.28 -3.12
CA PHE A 22 7.22 7.17 -4.23
C PHE A 22 7.32 6.44 -5.58
N ILE A 23 8.40 5.70 -5.83
CA ILE A 23 8.59 4.94 -7.07
C ILE A 23 7.47 3.90 -7.25
N ARG A 24 7.01 3.25 -6.18
CA ARG A 24 5.86 2.34 -6.24
C ARG A 24 4.58 3.06 -6.67
N GLN A 25 4.30 4.22 -6.08
CA GLN A 25 3.13 5.03 -6.45
C GLN A 25 3.23 5.51 -7.91
N PHE A 26 4.42 5.96 -8.31
CA PHE A 26 4.72 6.38 -9.68
C PHE A 26 4.51 5.22 -10.66
N ALA A 27 5.00 4.02 -10.37
CA ALA A 27 4.81 2.83 -11.20
C ALA A 27 3.31 2.54 -11.41
N ILE A 28 2.51 2.57 -10.35
CA ILE A 28 1.05 2.36 -10.42
C ILE A 28 0.36 3.46 -11.25
N ALA A 29 0.78 4.71 -11.07
CA ALA A 29 0.25 5.86 -11.82
C ALA A 29 0.56 5.74 -13.32
N ASN A 30 1.74 5.24 -13.68
CA ASN A 30 2.17 4.99 -15.06
C ASN A 30 1.59 3.70 -15.67
N GLY A 31 0.59 3.09 -15.03
CA GLY A 31 -0.14 1.96 -15.60
C GLY A 31 0.41 0.58 -15.26
N ILE A 32 1.45 0.47 -14.42
CA ILE A 32 1.94 -0.83 -13.92
C ILE A 32 0.97 -1.36 -12.85
N ARG A 33 -0.11 -2.00 -13.32
CA ARG A 33 -1.26 -2.38 -12.50
C ARG A 33 -1.43 -3.89 -12.30
N ASP A 34 -0.88 -4.72 -13.19
CA ASP A 34 -1.00 -6.17 -13.12
C ASP A 34 0.22 -6.82 -12.44
N ASN A 35 0.36 -6.57 -11.15
CA ASN A 35 1.34 -7.28 -10.33
C ASN A 35 0.77 -7.55 -8.93
N ALA A 36 1.37 -8.49 -8.22
CA ALA A 36 0.94 -8.88 -6.88
C ALA A 36 0.92 -7.67 -5.91
N GLY A 37 1.92 -6.79 -5.97
CA GLY A 37 1.98 -5.60 -5.11
C GLY A 37 0.79 -4.65 -5.31
N THR A 38 0.43 -4.34 -6.55
CA THR A 38 -0.70 -3.48 -6.88
C THR A 38 -2.02 -4.14 -6.51
N ARG A 39 -2.17 -5.46 -6.76
CA ARG A 39 -3.36 -6.23 -6.35
C ARG A 39 -3.52 -6.26 -4.83
N HIS A 40 -2.42 -6.42 -4.10
CA HIS A 40 -2.39 -6.39 -2.64
C HIS A 40 -2.87 -5.04 -2.10
N ALA A 41 -2.28 -3.93 -2.60
CA ALA A 41 -2.63 -2.58 -2.18
C ALA A 41 -4.11 -2.26 -2.46
N LYS A 42 -4.62 -2.70 -3.62
CA LYS A 42 -6.04 -2.53 -3.98
C LYS A 42 -6.95 -3.35 -3.07
N SER A 43 -6.63 -4.63 -2.85
CA SER A 43 -7.41 -5.50 -1.96
C SER A 43 -7.51 -4.95 -0.54
N PHE A 44 -6.40 -4.40 -0.03
CA PHE A 44 -6.35 -3.79 1.30
C PHE A 44 -7.30 -2.59 1.39
N LEU A 45 -7.27 -1.69 0.41
CA LEU A 45 -8.16 -0.54 0.35
C LEU A 45 -9.63 -0.96 0.26
N ASP A 46 -9.94 -1.96 -0.57
CA ASP A 46 -11.30 -2.48 -0.74
C ASP A 46 -11.86 -3.05 0.57
N ASP A 47 -11.04 -3.78 1.34
CA ASP A 47 -11.47 -4.37 2.62
C ASP A 47 -11.76 -3.31 3.68
N ILE A 48 -10.92 -2.28 3.77
CA ILE A 48 -11.13 -1.12 4.65
C ILE A 48 -12.37 -0.35 4.24
N GLN A 49 -12.57 -0.07 2.96
CA GLN A 49 -13.72 0.69 2.48
C GLN A 49 -15.06 -0.05 2.73
N LYS A 50 -15.06 -1.38 2.60
CA LYS A 50 -16.25 -2.20 2.80
C LYS A 50 -16.62 -2.38 4.26
N THR A 51 -15.65 -2.79 5.08
CA THR A 51 -15.92 -3.27 6.46
C THR A 51 -15.13 -2.52 7.53
N GLY A 52 -14.12 -1.74 7.16
CA GLY A 52 -13.19 -1.12 8.11
C GLY A 52 -12.28 -2.13 8.80
N ARG A 53 -12.30 -3.39 8.35
CA ARG A 53 -11.49 -4.49 8.88
C ARG A 53 -10.71 -5.14 7.75
N LEU A 54 -9.48 -5.55 8.06
CA LEU A 54 -8.69 -6.31 7.12
C LEU A 54 -9.14 -7.77 7.09
N ASN A 55 -9.33 -8.31 5.88
CA ASN A 55 -9.64 -9.71 5.68
C ASN A 55 -8.40 -10.48 5.19
N GLU A 56 -7.52 -10.80 6.13
CA GLU A 56 -6.23 -11.46 5.85
C GLU A 56 -6.37 -12.78 5.09
N ALA A 57 -7.44 -13.54 5.37
CA ALA A 57 -7.69 -14.84 4.75
C ALA A 57 -8.00 -14.72 3.24
N LEU A 58 -8.83 -13.76 2.86
CA LEU A 58 -9.16 -13.52 1.45
C LEU A 58 -8.13 -12.66 0.73
N MET A 59 -7.40 -11.81 1.44
CA MET A 59 -6.41 -10.91 0.85
C MET A 59 -5.32 -11.67 0.10
N PHE A 60 -4.89 -12.83 0.62
CA PHE A 60 -3.91 -13.68 -0.06
C PHE A 60 -4.42 -14.13 -1.44
N ILE A 61 -5.66 -14.61 -1.50
CA ILE A 61 -6.30 -15.07 -2.75
C ILE A 61 -6.48 -13.92 -3.75
N LYS A 62 -6.88 -12.74 -3.26
CA LYS A 62 -7.01 -11.53 -4.09
C LYS A 62 -5.66 -11.03 -4.62
N THR A 63 -4.56 -11.31 -3.91
CA THR A 63 -3.20 -10.85 -4.26
C THR A 63 -2.52 -11.78 -5.24
N GLU A 64 -2.44 -13.07 -4.93
CA GLU A 64 -1.73 -14.09 -5.71
C GLU A 64 -2.60 -14.70 -6.82
N GLY A 65 -3.90 -14.46 -6.79
CA GLY A 65 -4.87 -15.07 -7.69
C GLY A 65 -5.16 -16.53 -7.32
N LEU A 66 -6.08 -17.14 -8.08
CA LEU A 66 -6.59 -18.47 -7.75
C LEU A 66 -5.51 -19.55 -7.91
N LEU A 67 -4.75 -19.50 -9.02
CA LEU A 67 -3.69 -20.46 -9.31
C LEU A 67 -2.51 -20.36 -8.34
N GLY A 68 -2.07 -19.14 -8.01
CA GLY A 68 -1.02 -18.92 -7.01
C GLY A 68 -1.42 -19.41 -5.63
N SER A 69 -2.71 -19.30 -5.30
CA SER A 69 -3.24 -19.70 -4.00
C SER A 69 -3.28 -21.21 -3.76
N LEU A 70 -3.37 -22.02 -4.82
CA LEU A 70 -3.42 -23.48 -4.70
C LEU A 70 -2.15 -24.04 -4.02
N SER A 71 -0.99 -23.47 -4.35
CA SER A 71 0.30 -23.85 -3.75
C SER A 71 0.33 -23.69 -2.22
N SER A 72 -0.49 -22.79 -1.69
CA SER A 72 -0.49 -22.39 -0.28
C SER A 72 -1.59 -23.07 0.55
N ILE A 73 -2.44 -23.89 -0.07
CA ILE A 73 -3.43 -24.73 0.60
C ILE A 73 -2.85 -25.56 1.77
N PRO A 74 -1.70 -26.27 1.64
CA PRO A 74 -1.17 -27.06 2.76
C PRO A 74 -0.78 -26.19 3.97
N VAL A 75 -0.27 -24.98 3.72
CA VAL A 75 0.05 -24.00 4.77
C VAL A 75 -1.23 -23.47 5.40
N ALA A 76 -2.22 -23.10 4.59
CA ALA A 76 -3.52 -22.63 5.06
C ALA A 76 -4.20 -23.69 5.95
N LEU A 77 -4.20 -24.96 5.55
CA LEU A 77 -4.76 -26.06 6.34
C LEU A 77 -4.03 -26.23 7.68
N ARG A 78 -2.70 -26.11 7.68
CA ARG A 78 -1.90 -26.16 8.92
C ARG A 78 -2.24 -25.01 9.87
N LEU A 79 -2.48 -23.81 9.33
CA LEU A 79 -2.88 -22.64 10.12
C LEU A 79 -4.31 -22.76 10.67
N VAL A 80 -5.24 -23.31 9.88
CA VAL A 80 -6.61 -23.63 10.34
C VAL A 80 -6.56 -24.66 11.45
N ARG A 81 -5.80 -25.75 11.28
CA ARG A 81 -5.63 -26.80 12.31
C ARG A 81 -5.03 -26.27 13.60
N LYS A 82 -4.11 -25.30 13.52
CA LYS A 82 -3.56 -24.61 14.71
C LYS A 82 -4.46 -23.50 15.26
N GLY A 83 -5.65 -23.27 14.68
CA GLY A 83 -6.59 -22.22 15.08
C GLY A 83 -6.10 -20.79 14.79
N LYS A 84 -5.00 -20.65 14.04
CA LYS A 84 -4.40 -19.36 13.65
C LYS A 84 -5.13 -18.70 12.49
N LEU A 85 -5.83 -19.50 11.66
CA LEU A 85 -6.68 -19.02 10.59
C LEU A 85 -8.13 -19.37 10.91
N ARG A 86 -8.90 -18.38 11.36
CA ARG A 86 -10.32 -18.59 11.70
C ARG A 86 -11.19 -18.22 10.52
N LEU A 87 -11.87 -19.21 9.94
CA LEU A 87 -12.79 -19.02 8.81
C LEU A 87 -13.94 -18.06 9.15
N ARG A 88 -14.28 -17.88 10.42
CA ARG A 88 -15.30 -16.92 10.86
C ARG A 88 -14.96 -15.45 10.53
N HIS A 89 -13.70 -15.15 10.25
CA HIS A 89 -13.26 -13.81 9.82
C HIS A 89 -13.22 -13.63 8.30
N VAL A 90 -13.61 -14.64 7.50
CA VAL A 90 -13.70 -14.55 6.04
C VAL A 90 -14.80 -13.59 5.60
N LEU A 91 -15.82 -13.35 6.44
CA LEU A 91 -16.85 -12.34 6.21
C LEU A 91 -16.95 -11.45 7.46
N PRO A 92 -16.05 -10.47 7.61
CA PRO A 92 -16.08 -9.59 8.78
C PRO A 92 -17.30 -8.67 8.72
N LYS A 93 -17.97 -8.51 9.86
CA LYS A 93 -18.99 -7.47 10.01
C LYS A 93 -18.34 -6.08 9.94
N PRO A 94 -19.00 -5.09 9.33
CA PRO A 94 -18.52 -3.71 9.36
C PRO A 94 -18.34 -3.20 10.80
N ILE A 95 -17.36 -2.32 11.00
CA ILE A 95 -17.23 -1.56 12.25
C ILE A 95 -18.42 -0.60 12.43
N LYS A 96 -18.68 -0.19 13.69
CA LYS A 96 -19.81 0.69 14.02
C LYS A 96 -19.75 2.04 13.30
N GLU A 97 -18.56 2.59 13.09
CA GLU A 97 -18.33 3.93 12.52
C GLU A 97 -17.76 3.88 11.08
N ILE A 98 -18.22 2.93 10.26
CA ILE A 98 -17.69 2.75 8.90
C ILE A 98 -17.85 3.99 8.01
N GLU A 99 -18.88 4.80 8.23
CA GLU A 99 -19.12 6.03 7.47
C GLU A 99 -18.02 7.08 7.67
N GLN A 100 -17.43 7.16 8.87
CA GLN A 100 -16.30 8.06 9.13
C GLN A 100 -15.08 7.63 8.33
N VAL A 101 -14.77 6.33 8.31
CA VAL A 101 -13.68 5.77 7.53
C VAL A 101 -13.88 6.03 6.03
N ARG A 102 -15.10 5.83 5.52
CA ARG A 102 -15.42 6.14 4.11
C ARG A 102 -15.25 7.62 3.79
N THR A 103 -15.63 8.50 4.71
CA THR A 103 -15.44 9.95 4.55
C THR A 103 -13.97 10.31 4.46
N ILE A 104 -13.13 9.76 5.35
CA ILE A 104 -11.67 9.96 5.32
C ILE A 104 -11.10 9.49 3.98
N ILE A 105 -11.48 8.30 3.51
CA ILE A 105 -11.03 7.76 2.22
C ILE A 105 -11.43 8.69 1.07
N LYS A 106 -12.67 9.19 1.04
CA LYS A 106 -13.14 10.13 0.01
C LYS A 106 -12.33 11.43 -0.01
N VAL A 107 -12.05 12.01 1.15
CA VAL A 107 -11.24 13.23 1.27
C VAL A 107 -9.82 12.99 0.76
N ILE A 108 -9.19 11.88 1.17
CA ILE A 108 -7.84 11.50 0.72
C ILE A 108 -7.81 11.29 -0.80
N GLN A 109 -8.82 10.63 -1.36
CA GLN A 109 -8.93 10.41 -2.80
C GLN A 109 -9.05 11.73 -3.55
N LYS A 110 -9.91 12.65 -3.11
CA LYS A 110 -10.05 13.98 -3.71
C LYS A 110 -8.73 14.75 -3.71
N ASN A 111 -8.06 14.81 -2.55
CA ASN A 111 -6.77 15.50 -2.41
C ASN A 111 -5.67 14.84 -3.27
N SER A 112 -5.68 13.51 -3.40
CA SER A 112 -4.73 12.79 -4.26
C SER A 112 -4.93 13.12 -5.74
N GLN A 113 -6.17 13.25 -6.21
CA GLN A 113 -6.47 13.66 -7.59
C GLN A 113 -6.04 15.11 -7.85
N GLU A 114 -6.23 16.00 -6.87
CA GLU A 114 -5.79 17.40 -6.90
C GLU A 114 -4.26 17.56 -6.86
N LYS A 115 -3.53 16.58 -6.33
CA LYS A 115 -2.07 16.53 -6.42
C LYS A 115 -1.61 15.95 -7.76
N LEU A 116 -2.37 15.04 -8.37
CA LEU A 116 -2.02 14.40 -9.64
C LEU A 116 -2.23 15.37 -10.81
N ASN A 117 -3.37 16.07 -10.87
CA ASN A 117 -3.66 17.07 -11.91
C ASN A 117 -2.72 18.31 -11.85
N GLU A 118 -2.25 18.70 -10.67
CA GLU A 118 -1.23 19.74 -10.50
C GLU A 118 0.17 19.26 -10.98
N ASN A 119 0.47 17.97 -10.79
CA ASN A 119 1.72 17.34 -11.19
C ASN A 119 1.78 16.89 -12.66
N THR A 120 0.66 16.80 -13.38
CA THR A 120 0.67 16.52 -14.84
C THR A 120 1.30 17.65 -15.65
N SER A 121 1.46 18.86 -15.07
CA SER A 121 2.26 19.96 -15.62
C SER A 121 3.77 19.83 -15.32
N LYS A 122 4.16 18.87 -14.47
CA LYS A 122 5.51 18.66 -13.92
C LYS A 122 5.93 17.20 -14.06
N THR A 123 5.63 16.58 -15.20
CA THR A 123 6.14 15.25 -15.63
C THR A 123 7.62 15.33 -15.97
N ASP A 124 8.42 15.89 -15.07
CA ASP A 124 9.84 16.05 -15.25
C ASP A 124 10.51 15.31 -14.10
N VAL A 125 11.17 14.20 -14.44
CA VAL A 125 11.93 13.33 -13.54
C VAL A 125 12.94 14.15 -12.72
N SER A 126 13.33 15.33 -13.23
CA SER A 126 14.16 16.34 -12.57
C SER A 126 13.66 16.75 -11.16
N LYS A 127 12.35 16.84 -10.93
CA LYS A 127 11.79 17.22 -9.62
C LYS A 127 11.83 16.11 -8.58
N ILE A 128 12.02 14.85 -8.98
CA ILE A 128 12.25 13.72 -8.06
C ILE A 128 13.65 13.87 -7.45
N TYR A 129 14.63 14.26 -8.26
CA TYR A 129 15.99 14.55 -7.80
C TYR A 129 16.03 15.77 -6.87
N GLN A 130 15.32 16.84 -7.23
CA GLN A 130 15.28 18.08 -6.43
C GLN A 130 14.59 17.87 -5.08
N ARG A 131 13.49 17.11 -5.02
CA ARG A 131 12.80 16.78 -3.76
C ARG A 131 13.62 15.88 -2.83
N GLY A 132 14.60 15.13 -3.38
CA GLY A 132 15.62 14.42 -2.62
C GLY A 132 16.67 15.36 -2.04
N GLN A 133 17.14 16.34 -2.84
CA GLN A 133 18.09 17.37 -2.40
C GLN A 133 17.51 18.27 -1.28
N ASP A 134 16.26 18.71 -1.42
CA ASP A 134 15.61 19.62 -0.45
C ASP A 134 15.39 18.99 0.94
N ARG A 135 15.30 17.65 1.05
CA ARG A 135 15.11 16.94 2.33
C ARG A 135 16.40 16.61 3.07
N THR A 136 17.54 16.66 2.37
CA THR A 136 18.85 16.29 2.96
C THR A 136 19.46 17.38 3.83
N GLY A 137 18.85 18.57 3.94
CA GLY A 137 19.44 19.68 4.69
C GLY A 137 20.81 20.13 4.15
N LEU A 138 21.23 19.64 2.98
CA LEU A 138 22.35 20.13 2.21
C LEU A 138 21.91 21.43 1.52
N GLN A 139 21.61 22.47 2.31
CA GLN A 139 21.72 23.83 1.80
C GLN A 139 23.21 24.06 1.53
N ASN A 140 23.50 24.42 0.28
CA ASN A 140 24.82 24.77 -0.21
C ASN A 140 25.56 25.65 0.82
N ASN A 141 26.70 25.15 1.29
CA ASN A 141 27.81 25.98 1.71
C ASN A 141 28.94 25.72 0.74
#